data_AF-A0A436BI90-F1
#
_entry.id   AF-A0A436BI90-F1
#
_cell.length_a   1.000
_cell.length_b   1.000
_cell.length_c   1.000
_cell.angle_alpha   90.00
_cell.angle_beta   90.00
_cell.angle_gamma   90.00
#
_symmetry.space_group_name_H-M   'P 1'
#
loop_
_entity.id
_entity.type
_entity.pdbx_description
1 polymer ?
#
loop_
_entity_poly.entity_id
_entity_poly.type
_entity_poly.pdbx_seq_one_letter_code
_entity_poly.pdbx_strand_id
1 'polypeptide(L)' 'MTERKKQPVVSSGIAGLDEILRGGLPASNFYIVQGDPGAGKTTAALQFLRAGVAAGERCIYVS' A
#
# COMPACT_ATOMS: atom_id res chain seq x y z
N MET A 1 -23.96 5.67 18.52
CA MET A 1 -23.13 6.35 17.50
C MET A 1 -21.68 6.00 17.78
N THR A 2 -21.10 5.05 17.03
CA THR A 2 -19.73 4.58 17.28
C THR A 2 -18.75 5.55 16.62
N GLU A 3 -17.89 6.20 17.38
CA GLU A 3 -16.85 7.08 16.85
C GLU A 3 -15.91 6.30 15.91
N ARG A 4 -15.79 6.73 14.64
CA ARG A 4 -14.76 6.20 13.74
C ARG A 4 -13.41 6.76 14.16
N LYS A 5 -12.61 5.96 14.89
CA LYS A 5 -11.19 6.24 15.11
C LYS A 5 -10.49 6.47 13.76
N LYS A 6 -9.67 7.52 13.66
CA LYS A 6 -8.86 7.80 12.47
C LYS A 6 -7.92 6.63 12.21
N GLN A 7 -8.04 6.02 11.04
CA GLN A 7 -7.24 4.85 10.66
C GLN A 7 -5.81 5.30 10.32
N PRO A 8 -4.77 4.58 10.76
CA PRO A 8 -3.40 4.91 10.38
C PRO A 8 -3.25 4.75 8.86
N VAL A 9 -2.31 5.48 8.27
CA VAL A 9 -2.03 5.42 6.82
C VAL A 9 -0.66 4.79 6.63
N VAL A 10 -0.55 3.85 5.70
CA VAL A 10 0.69 3.16 5.31
C VAL A 10 1.11 3.61 3.92
N SER A 11 2.41 3.76 3.69
CA SER A 11 2.93 4.14 2.37
C SER A 11 2.73 3.01 1.36
N SER A 12 2.38 3.34 0.13
CA SER A 12 2.40 2.39 -0.99
C SER A 12 3.82 2.06 -1.46
N GLY A 13 4.83 2.79 -0.99
CA GLY A 13 6.21 2.75 -1.51
C GLY A 13 6.40 3.48 -2.83
N ILE A 14 5.34 4.10 -3.37
CA ILE A 14 5.34 4.85 -4.63
C ILE A 14 4.95 6.28 -4.32
N ALA A 15 5.92 7.19 -4.30
CA ALA A 15 5.72 8.58 -3.87
C ALA A 15 4.57 9.28 -4.62
N GLY A 16 4.51 9.15 -5.95
CA GLY A 16 3.43 9.76 -6.74
C GLY A 16 2.05 9.18 -6.46
N LEU A 17 1.96 7.90 -6.09
CA LEU A 17 0.69 7.29 -5.70
C LEU A 17 0.27 7.75 -4.31
N ASP A 18 1.21 7.81 -3.36
CA ASP A 18 0.94 8.31 -2.02
C ASP A 18 0.47 9.77 -2.04
N GLU A 19 1.02 10.60 -2.92
CA GLU A 19 0.56 11.98 -3.13
C GLU A 19 -0.90 12.03 -3.59
N ILE A 20 -1.25 11.24 -4.63
CA ILE A 20 -2.62 11.13 -5.14
C ILE A 20 -3.59 10.63 -4.05
N LEU A 21 -3.14 9.69 -3.22
CA LEU A 21 -3.90 9.11 -2.11
C LEU A 21 -3.87 9.96 -0.83
N ARG A 22 -3.21 11.12 -0.84
CA ARG A 22 -3.09 12.05 0.30
C ARG A 22 -2.37 11.44 1.52
N GLY A 23 -1.25 10.77 1.26
CA GLY A 23 -0.34 10.21 2.26
C GLY A 23 -0.24 8.69 2.28
N GLY A 24 -0.97 7.99 1.40
CA GLY A 24 -0.89 6.54 1.22
C GLY A 24 -2.20 5.80 1.44
N LEU A 25 -2.11 4.53 1.81
CA LEU A 25 -3.24 3.60 1.93
C LEU A 25 -3.74 3.54 3.40
N PRO A 26 -5.04 3.71 3.68
CA PRO A 26 -5.59 3.40 4.98
C PRO A 26 -5.26 1.97 5.46
N ALA A 27 -4.62 1.85 6.62
CA ALA A 27 -4.22 0.58 7.19
C ALA A 27 -5.42 -0.34 7.51
N SER A 28 -5.15 -1.63 7.63
CA SER A 28 -6.15 -2.67 7.95
C SER A 28 -7.27 -2.77 6.90
N ASN A 29 -6.93 -2.55 5.63
CA ASN A 29 -7.83 -2.71 4.49
C ASN A 29 -7.24 -3.67 3.46
N PHE A 30 -8.09 -4.21 2.60
CA PHE A 30 -7.70 -5.01 1.45
C PHE A 30 -7.75 -4.15 0.18
N TYR A 31 -6.69 -4.21 -0.62
CA TYR A 31 -6.55 -3.43 -1.85
C TYR A 31 -6.32 -4.36 -3.04
N ILE A 32 -6.91 -4.01 -4.18
CA ILE A 32 -6.72 -4.71 -5.45
C ILE A 32 -6.04 -3.76 -6.42
N VAL A 33 -4.91 -4.18 -6.99
CA VAL A 33 -4.23 -3.46 -8.07
C VAL A 33 -4.57 -4.14 -9.39
N GLN A 34 -5.31 -3.43 -10.25
CA GLN A 34 -5.71 -3.90 -11.59
C GLN A 34 -4.96 -3.13 -12.69
N GLY A 35 -4.77 -3.77 -13.83
CA GLY A 35 -4.13 -3.17 -15.00
C GLY A 35 -3.68 -4.21 -16.02
N ASP A 36 -3.34 -3.77 -17.23
CA ASP A 36 -2.93 -4.63 -18.35
C ASP A 36 -1.61 -5.38 -18.08
N PRO A 37 -1.31 -6.45 -18.85
CA PRO A 37 0.01 -7.06 -18.85
C PRO A 37 1.11 -6.01 -19.09
N GLY A 38 2.18 -6.05 -18.30
CA GLY A 38 3.25 -5.05 -18.38
C GLY A 38 3.00 -3.73 -17.64
N ALA A 39 1.80 -3.49 -17.07
CA ALA A 39 1.49 -2.26 -16.32
C ALA A 39 2.24 -2.09 -14.97
N GLY A 40 3.14 -3.01 -14.61
CA GLY A 40 3.96 -2.88 -13.40
C GLY A 40 3.27 -3.29 -12.09
N LYS A 41 2.18 -4.08 -12.13
CA LYS A 41 1.45 -4.55 -10.93
C LYS A 41 2.35 -5.27 -9.91
N THR A 42 3.17 -6.21 -10.39
CA THR A 42 4.14 -6.91 -9.53
C THR A 42 5.17 -5.95 -8.95
N THR A 43 5.65 -5.00 -9.76
CA THR A 43 6.55 -3.95 -9.28
C THR A 43 5.88 -3.13 -8.18
N ALA A 44 4.64 -2.70 -8.36
CA ALA A 44 3.90 -1.94 -7.35
C ALA A 44 3.72 -2.74 -6.05
N ALA A 45 3.38 -4.04 -6.13
CA ALA A 45 3.29 -4.91 -4.97
C ALA A 45 4.65 -5.03 -4.23
N LEU A 46 5.75 -5.15 -4.96
CA LEU A 46 7.09 -5.20 -4.38
C LEU A 46 7.54 -3.86 -3.79
N GLN A 47 7.14 -2.73 -4.36
CA GLN A 47 7.37 -1.40 -3.78
C GLN A 47 6.67 -1.28 -2.42
N PHE A 48 5.42 -1.73 -2.32
CA PHE A 48 4.67 -1.77 -1.07
C PHE A 48 5.36 -2.66 -0.01
N LEU A 49 5.76 -3.88 -0.38
CA LEU A 49 6.52 -4.75 0.53
C LEU A 49 7.83 -4.10 0.97
N ARG A 50 8.58 -3.47 0.05
CA ARG A 50 9.85 -2.83 0.39
C ARG A 50 9.64 -1.67 1.37
N ALA A 51 8.58 -0.88 1.21
CA ALA A 51 8.21 0.17 2.15
C ALA A 51 7.87 -0.40 3.54
N GLY A 52 7.10 -1.49 3.60
CA GLY A 52 6.80 -2.18 4.85
C GLY A 52 8.06 -2.70 5.56
N VAL A 53 8.96 -3.36 4.82
CA VAL A 53 10.25 -3.82 5.37
C VAL A 53 11.09 -2.65 5.90
N ALA A 54 11.16 -1.54 5.17
CA ALA A 54 11.89 -0.34 5.60
C ALA A 54 11.28 0.30 6.87
N ALA A 55 9.97 0.14 7.08
CA ALA A 55 9.25 0.55 8.29
C ALA A 55 9.37 -0.48 9.44
N GLY A 56 10.07 -1.61 9.24
CA GLY A 56 10.21 -2.67 10.24
C GLY A 56 9.00 -3.61 10.33
N GLU A 57 8.11 -3.61 9.34
CA GLU A 57 6.95 -4.48 9.29
C GLU A 57 7.31 -5.89 8.83
N ARG A 58 6.50 -6.88 9.26
CA ARG A 58 6.57 -8.25 8.74
C ARG A 58 5.76 -8.33 7.46
N CYS A 59 6.42 -8.62 6.34
CA CYS A 59 5.80 -8.70 5.03
C CYS A 59 5.80 -10.15 4.51
N ILE A 60 4.79 -10.49 3.71
CA ILE A 60 4.71 -11.76 2.98
C ILE A 60 4.40 -11.47 1.51
N TYR A 61 5.07 -12.17 0.61
CA TYR A 61 4.76 -12.17 -0.81
C TYR A 61 4.31 -13.58 -1.20
N VAL A 62 3.16 -13.66 -1.87
CA VAL A 62 2.57 -14.91 -2.38
C VAL A 62 2.30 -14.68 -3.86
N SER A 63 2.77 -15.59 -4.71
CA SER A 63 2.61 -15.55 -6.17
C SER A 63 1.84 -16.75 -6.68
#